data_AF-A0A4R9GW09-F1
#
_entry.id   AF-A0A4R9GW09-F1
#
_cell.length_a   1.000
_cell.length_b   1.000
_cell.length_c   1.000
_cell.angle_alpha   90.00
_cell.angle_beta   90.00
_cell.angle_gamma   90.00
#
_symmetry.space_group_name_H-M   'P 1'
#
loop_
_entity.id
_entity.type
_entity.pdbx_description
1 polymer ?
#
loop_
_entity_poly.entity_id
_entity_poly.type
_entity_poly.pdbx_seq_one_letter_code
_entity_poly.pdbx_strand_id
1 'polypeptide(L)'
;IYGDTSSNRIYDPNQISRTYSWYLSKTEDRNGNYMQVTYDTSNYSEKRNLYIQEIKYTGNSRSGFPAKQYVKFITKSRGDSYVSKAPGFTMVMDRLLDKIEVGWTGGKLWTYNLVYDTSFDSGRPILKTVESDRHTTKPEFKYSSSSRVLTWQNIA
;
A
#
# COMPACT_ATOMS: atom_id res chain seq x y z
N ILE A 1 -4.61 -15.69 -9.48
CA ILE A 1 -3.60 -16.45 -8.73
C ILE A 1 -3.26 -15.67 -7.48
N TYR A 2 -3.34 -16.30 -6.31
CA TYR A 2 -3.08 -15.66 -5.02
C TYR A 2 -2.00 -16.42 -4.27
N GLY A 3 -1.03 -15.70 -3.71
CA GLY A 3 0.05 -16.23 -2.91
C GLY A 3 0.74 -17.43 -3.55
N ASP A 4 1.13 -17.34 -4.82
CA ASP A 4 1.90 -18.39 -5.50
C ASP A 4 3.25 -18.69 -4.82
N THR A 5 3.88 -17.65 -4.28
CA THR A 5 5.17 -17.68 -3.59
C THR A 5 5.07 -17.06 -2.20
N SER A 6 6.07 -17.27 -1.35
CA SER A 6 6.15 -16.66 -0.02
C SER A 6 6.17 -15.13 -0.07
N SER A 7 6.76 -14.53 -1.10
CA SER A 7 6.78 -13.08 -1.32
C SER A 7 5.39 -12.46 -1.52
N ASN A 8 4.37 -13.29 -1.80
CA ASN A 8 2.98 -12.90 -2.01
C ASN A 8 2.07 -13.37 -0.87
N ARG A 9 2.63 -13.65 0.31
CA ARG A 9 1.90 -14.16 1.48
C ARG A 9 2.30 -13.38 2.73
N ILE A 10 1.33 -13.23 3.64
CA ILE A 10 1.61 -12.88 5.03
C ILE A 10 1.62 -14.18 5.84
N TYR A 11 2.77 -14.56 6.41
CA TYR A 11 3.00 -15.80 7.14
C TYR A 11 4.00 -15.60 8.29
N ASP A 12 4.05 -16.56 9.23
CA ASP A 12 5.06 -16.62 10.29
C ASP A 12 6.42 -17.07 9.70
N PRO A 13 7.49 -16.25 9.73
CA PRO A 13 8.79 -16.62 9.15
C PRO A 13 9.40 -17.88 9.76
N ASN A 14 9.05 -18.23 11.00
CA ASN A 14 9.52 -19.45 11.65
C ASN A 14 8.75 -20.70 11.22
N GLN A 15 7.55 -20.52 10.64
CA GLN A 15 6.69 -21.62 10.22
C GLN A 15 5.79 -21.18 9.05
N ILE A 16 6.27 -21.35 7.81
CA ILE A 16 5.56 -20.91 6.60
C ILE A 16 4.14 -21.50 6.43
N SER A 17 3.89 -22.68 7.01
CA SER A 17 2.55 -23.28 7.02
C SER A 17 1.53 -22.44 7.80
N ARG A 18 1.98 -21.54 8.68
CA ARG A 18 1.15 -20.54 9.37
C ARG A 18 1.02 -19.29 8.51
N THR A 19 0.38 -19.46 7.35
CA THR A 19 0.03 -18.34 6.48
C THR A 19 -1.28 -17.70 6.95
N TYR A 20 -1.26 -16.39 7.19
CA TYR A 20 -2.40 -15.57 7.57
C TYR A 20 -3.18 -15.04 6.37
N SER A 21 -2.49 -14.66 5.29
CA SER A 21 -3.14 -14.12 4.08
C SER A 21 -2.35 -14.42 2.81
N TRP A 22 -3.08 -14.62 1.71
CA TRP A 22 -2.53 -14.83 0.36
C TRP A 22 -2.90 -13.62 -0.51
N TYR A 23 -1.90 -12.85 -0.92
CA TYR A 23 -2.09 -11.65 -1.70
C TYR A 23 -2.18 -11.96 -3.20
N LEU A 24 -2.79 -11.07 -3.99
CA LEU A 24 -2.91 -11.24 -5.43
C LEU A 24 -1.52 -11.25 -6.07
N SER A 25 -1.19 -12.32 -6.78
CA SER A 25 0.09 -12.44 -7.50
C SER A 25 -0.07 -12.04 -8.97
N LYS A 26 -1.04 -12.66 -9.65
CA LYS A 26 -1.28 -12.49 -11.08
C LYS A 26 -2.74 -12.74 -11.40
N THR A 27 -3.30 -11.96 -12.32
CA THR A 27 -4.56 -12.29 -12.98
C THR A 27 -4.35 -12.32 -14.49
N GLU A 28 -5.05 -13.22 -15.17
CA GLU A 28 -4.94 -13.45 -16.59
C GLU A 28 -6.34 -13.73 -17.15
N ASP A 29 -6.67 -13.10 -18.26
CA ASP A 29 -7.95 -13.29 -18.94
C ASP A 29 -7.92 -14.48 -19.91
N ARG A 30 -9.09 -14.79 -20.49
CA ARG A 30 -9.23 -15.89 -21.46
C ARG A 30 -8.48 -15.69 -22.77
N ASN A 31 -8.00 -14.47 -23.05
CA ASN A 31 -7.22 -14.14 -24.24
C ASN A 31 -5.71 -14.13 -23.94
N GLY A 32 -5.31 -14.45 -22.70
CA GLY A 32 -3.93 -14.46 -22.23
C GLY A 32 -3.42 -13.10 -21.76
N ASN A 33 -4.23 -12.04 -21.77
CA ASN A 33 -3.80 -10.74 -21.25
C ASN A 33 -3.68 -10.84 -19.74
N TYR A 34 -2.58 -10.33 -19.18
CA TYR A 34 -2.30 -10.46 -17.75
C TYR A 34 -1.78 -9.17 -17.11
N MET A 35 -1.96 -9.13 -15.79
CA MET A 35 -1.28 -8.21 -14.89
C MET A 35 -0.70 -8.98 -13.70
N GLN A 36 0.41 -8.49 -13.18
CA GLN A 36 1.16 -9.10 -12.08
C GLN A 36 1.51 -8.04 -11.05
N VAL A 37 1.48 -8.44 -9.77
CA VAL A 37 1.78 -7.59 -8.63
C VAL A 37 3.09 -8.07 -7.98
N THR A 38 3.95 -7.12 -7.66
CA THR A 38 5.18 -7.33 -6.90
C THR A 38 5.07 -6.57 -5.58
N TYR A 39 5.43 -7.24 -4.49
CA TYR A 39 5.45 -6.67 -3.15
C TYR A 39 6.89 -6.47 -2.68
N ASP A 40 7.10 -5.45 -1.85
CA ASP A 40 8.38 -5.21 -1.19
C ASP A 40 8.53 -6.15 0.01
N THR A 41 9.53 -7.03 -0.07
CA THR A 41 9.87 -8.01 0.96
C THR A 41 11.09 -7.63 1.80
N SER A 42 11.69 -6.45 1.57
CA SER A 42 12.98 -6.04 2.17
C SER A 42 13.02 -6.16 3.70
N ASN A 43 11.93 -5.80 4.38
CA ASN A 43 11.83 -5.83 5.84
C ASN A 43 10.88 -6.93 6.35
N TYR A 44 10.57 -7.92 5.52
CA TYR A 44 9.53 -8.90 5.84
C TYR A 44 9.88 -9.75 7.07
N SER A 45 11.14 -10.16 7.21
CA SER A 45 11.63 -10.97 8.34
C SER A 45 11.38 -10.34 9.71
N GLU A 46 11.40 -9.01 9.79
CA GLU A 46 11.25 -8.25 11.03
C GLU A 46 9.82 -7.72 11.24
N LYS A 47 9.21 -7.18 10.17
CA LYS A 47 7.94 -6.44 10.26
C LYS A 47 6.74 -7.31 9.90
N ARG A 48 6.97 -8.42 9.18
CA ARG A 48 5.95 -9.37 8.71
C ARG A 48 4.79 -8.70 7.98
N ASN A 49 5.08 -7.62 7.27
CA ASN A 49 4.11 -6.87 6.47
C ASN A 49 4.62 -6.68 5.04
N LEU A 50 3.70 -6.67 4.08
CA LEU A 50 4.01 -6.50 2.65
C LEU A 50 3.36 -5.23 2.13
N TYR A 51 4.14 -4.43 1.41
CA TYR A 51 3.67 -3.24 0.68
C TYR A 51 3.71 -3.54 -0.81
N ILE A 52 2.68 -3.13 -1.55
CA ILE A 52 2.75 -3.20 -3.02
C ILE A 52 3.93 -2.32 -3.45
N GLN A 53 4.80 -2.87 -4.28
CA GLN A 53 5.94 -2.15 -4.86
C GLN A 53 5.62 -1.75 -6.30
N GLU A 54 5.10 -2.67 -7.10
CA GLU A 54 4.85 -2.46 -8.51
C GLU A 54 3.71 -3.36 -9.01
N ILE A 55 2.89 -2.83 -9.91
CA ILE A 55 1.94 -3.60 -10.72
C ILE A 55 2.36 -3.44 -12.16
N LYS A 56 2.69 -4.54 -12.84
CA LYS A 56 2.93 -4.57 -14.29
C LYS A 56 1.73 -5.15 -15.01
N TYR A 57 1.32 -4.52 -16.11
CA TYR A 57 0.16 -4.92 -16.88
C TYR A 57 0.39 -4.74 -18.38
N THR A 58 -0.58 -5.13 -19.22
CA THR A 58 -0.49 -5.22 -20.69
C THR A 58 0.40 -6.35 -21.22
N GLY A 59 0.71 -7.35 -20.39
CA GLY A 59 1.39 -8.55 -20.86
C GLY A 59 0.40 -9.51 -21.52
N ASN A 60 0.88 -10.39 -22.40
CA ASN A 60 0.08 -11.45 -22.99
C ASN A 60 0.84 -12.79 -23.03
N SER A 61 0.34 -13.79 -22.31
CA SER A 61 0.99 -15.09 -22.13
C SER A 61 1.04 -15.93 -23.43
N ARG A 62 0.00 -15.84 -24.26
CA ARG A 62 -0.14 -16.63 -25.50
C ARG A 62 0.82 -16.18 -26.59
N SER A 63 1.04 -14.87 -26.70
CA SER A 63 1.98 -14.27 -27.65
C SER A 63 3.39 -14.09 -27.07
N GLY A 64 3.57 -14.32 -25.76
CA GLY A 64 4.83 -14.10 -25.06
C GLY A 64 5.19 -12.62 -24.88
N PHE A 65 4.28 -11.68 -25.15
CA PHE A 65 4.56 -10.26 -24.96
C PHE A 65 4.67 -9.92 -23.46
N PRO A 66 5.80 -9.38 -23.00
CA PRO A 66 5.93 -8.98 -21.61
C PRO A 66 5.08 -7.74 -21.32
N ALA A 67 4.65 -7.62 -20.06
CA ALA A 67 3.97 -6.43 -19.56
C ALA A 67 4.86 -5.19 -19.70
N LYS A 68 4.42 -4.21 -20.48
CA LYS A 68 5.18 -2.98 -20.75
C LYS A 68 4.77 -1.80 -19.89
N GLN A 69 3.53 -1.77 -19.40
CA GLN A 69 3.03 -0.67 -18.57
C GLN A 69 3.12 -1.02 -17.10
N TYR A 70 3.33 -0.02 -16.25
CA TYR A 70 3.51 -0.20 -14.82
C TYR A 70 2.82 0.89 -13.99
N VAL A 71 2.51 0.52 -12.75
CA VAL A 71 2.17 1.41 -11.65
C VAL A 71 3.11 1.07 -10.49
N LYS A 72 3.99 2.00 -10.10
CA LYS A 72 4.92 1.85 -8.97
C LYS A 72 4.41 2.61 -7.77
N PHE A 73 4.60 2.00 -6.60
CA PHE A 73 4.18 2.54 -5.31
C PHE A 73 5.44 2.84 -4.51
N ILE A 74 5.75 4.12 -4.35
CA ILE A 74 6.89 4.59 -3.57
C ILE A 74 6.41 4.93 -2.17
N THR A 75 6.99 4.28 -1.17
CA THR A 75 6.66 4.49 0.24
C THR A 75 7.75 5.27 0.97
N LYS A 76 7.38 6.02 2.00
CA LYS A 76 8.28 6.62 2.98
C LYS A 76 8.07 6.04 4.36
N SER A 77 9.07 6.17 5.23
CA SER A 77 8.95 5.82 6.65
C SER A 77 7.94 6.73 7.36
N ARG A 78 7.25 6.20 8.37
CA ARG A 78 6.39 6.98 9.28
C ARG A 78 6.78 6.69 10.73
N GLY A 79 6.75 7.71 11.58
CA GLY A 79 7.10 7.58 13.00
C GLY A 79 6.01 6.92 13.86
N ASP A 80 4.76 6.98 13.44
CA ASP A 80 3.60 6.48 14.17
C ASP A 80 3.21 5.05 13.71
N SER A 81 4.17 4.13 13.81
CA SER A 81 3.98 2.74 13.36
C SER A 81 2.76 2.08 14.02
N TYR A 82 2.01 1.29 13.25
CA TYR A 82 0.89 0.51 13.75
C TYR A 82 1.32 -0.94 13.97
N VAL A 83 1.04 -1.50 15.14
CA VAL A 83 1.38 -2.88 15.50
C VAL A 83 0.11 -3.69 15.67
N SER A 84 0.05 -4.85 15.03
CA SER A 84 -1.07 -5.79 15.13
C SER A 84 -0.59 -7.18 15.54
N LYS A 85 -1.38 -7.86 16.36
CA LYS A 85 -1.22 -9.28 16.73
C LYS A 85 -2.38 -10.15 16.24
N ALA A 86 -3.31 -9.60 15.46
CA ALA A 86 -4.45 -10.35 14.91
C ALA A 86 -4.06 -11.64 14.15
N PRO A 87 -2.92 -11.72 13.43
CA PRO A 87 -2.48 -12.95 12.76
C PRO A 87 -1.99 -14.08 13.67
N GLY A 88 -1.86 -13.85 14.98
CA GLY A 88 -1.17 -14.76 15.90
C GLY A 88 0.35 -14.60 15.94
N PHE A 89 0.89 -13.61 15.23
CA PHE A 89 2.27 -13.12 15.33
C PHE A 89 2.29 -11.59 15.19
N THR A 90 3.38 -10.95 15.62
CA THR A 90 3.50 -9.49 15.60
C THR A 90 3.76 -8.99 14.17
N MET A 91 2.84 -8.21 13.64
CA MET A 91 2.99 -7.43 12.41
C MET A 91 3.19 -5.95 12.73
N VAL A 92 4.06 -5.28 11.98
CA VAL A 92 4.36 -3.86 12.12
C VAL A 92 4.17 -3.17 10.77
N MET A 93 3.38 -2.09 10.77
CA MET A 93 3.16 -1.23 9.62
C MET A 93 3.84 0.12 9.88
N ASP A 94 5.01 0.33 9.29
CA ASP A 94 5.89 1.49 9.52
C ASP A 94 6.18 2.32 8.26
N ARG A 95 5.42 2.08 7.18
CA ARG A 95 5.52 2.85 5.94
C ARG A 95 4.19 3.49 5.56
N LEU A 96 4.29 4.62 4.87
CA LEU A 96 3.21 5.38 4.28
C LEU A 96 3.44 5.52 2.78
N LEU A 97 2.39 5.44 1.98
CA LEU A 97 2.49 5.67 0.54
C LEU A 97 2.80 7.15 0.29
N ASP A 98 3.91 7.43 -0.40
CA ASP A 98 4.38 8.78 -0.65
C ASP A 98 4.04 9.25 -2.07
N LYS A 99 4.26 8.37 -3.04
CA LYS A 99 4.05 8.67 -4.45
C LYS A 99 3.63 7.43 -5.23
N ILE A 100 2.74 7.60 -6.18
CA ILE A 100 2.45 6.61 -7.22
C ILE A 100 3.05 7.12 -8.52
N GLU A 101 3.79 6.27 -9.22
CA GLU A 101 4.34 6.57 -10.55
C GLU A 101 3.68 5.66 -11.57
N VAL A 102 3.16 6.25 -12.65
CA VAL A 102 2.61 5.52 -13.79
C VAL A 102 3.55 5.69 -14.97
N GLY A 103 3.82 4.59 -15.66
CA GLY A 103 4.74 4.62 -16.79
C GLY A 103 4.68 3.38 -17.65
N TRP A 104 5.64 3.28 -18.55
CA TRP A 104 5.86 2.11 -19.37
C TRP A 104 7.36 1.89 -19.58
N THR A 105 7.75 0.79 -20.23
CA THR A 105 9.17 0.40 -20.42
C THR A 105 10.02 1.50 -21.05
N GLY A 106 9.43 2.39 -21.87
CA GLY A 106 10.12 3.51 -22.51
C GLY A 106 10.06 4.84 -21.76
N GLY A 107 9.44 4.91 -20.57
CA GLY A 107 9.50 6.11 -19.73
C GLY A 107 8.37 6.29 -18.73
N LYS A 108 8.60 7.23 -17.81
CA LYS A 108 7.60 7.74 -16.87
C LYS A 108 6.55 8.55 -17.64
N LEU A 109 5.27 8.34 -17.32
CA LEU A 109 4.17 9.14 -17.87
C LEU A 109 3.78 10.26 -16.91
N TRP A 110 3.32 9.91 -15.71
CA TRP A 110 2.92 10.88 -14.69
C TRP A 110 3.07 10.30 -13.29
N THR A 111 2.94 11.17 -12.31
CA THR A 111 3.01 10.86 -10.89
C THR A 111 1.79 11.39 -10.15
N TYR A 112 1.49 10.73 -9.04
CA TYR A 112 0.55 11.19 -8.02
C TYR A 112 1.30 11.28 -6.70
N ASN A 113 1.42 12.49 -6.16
CA ASN A 113 2.07 12.74 -4.89
C ASN A 113 1.00 12.79 -3.79
N LEU A 114 1.19 11.99 -2.74
CA LEU A 114 0.29 11.93 -1.61
C LEU A 114 0.73 12.96 -0.57
N VAL A 115 -0.06 14.01 -0.40
CA VAL A 115 0.21 15.09 0.53
C VAL A 115 -0.56 14.84 1.81
N TYR A 116 0.16 14.76 2.92
CA TYR A 116 -0.42 14.50 4.23
C TYR A 116 -0.34 15.75 5.12
N ASP A 117 -1.36 15.92 5.95
CA ASP A 117 -1.34 16.83 7.09
C ASP A 117 -1.23 16.03 8.39
N THR A 118 -0.97 16.70 9.50
CA THR A 118 -1.01 16.07 10.82
C THR A 118 -2.38 16.28 11.44
N SER A 119 -3.04 15.19 11.82
CA SER A 119 -4.31 15.25 12.56
C SER A 119 -4.11 15.97 13.89
N PHE A 120 -4.90 17.00 14.15
CA PHE A 120 -4.88 17.73 15.42
C PHE A 120 -5.18 16.80 16.62
N ASP A 121 -6.20 15.94 16.50
CA ASP A 121 -6.65 15.10 17.61
C ASP A 121 -5.71 13.95 17.93
N SER A 122 -5.06 13.38 16.91
CA SER A 122 -4.31 12.12 17.04
C SER A 122 -2.81 12.25 16.81
N GLY A 123 -2.33 13.36 16.26
CA GLY A 123 -0.95 13.54 15.83
C GLY A 123 -0.55 12.63 14.65
N ARG A 124 -1.49 11.92 14.03
CA ARG A 124 -1.24 10.95 12.95
C ARG A 124 -1.36 11.61 11.57
N PRO A 125 -0.65 11.12 10.55
CA PRO A 125 -0.78 11.63 9.20
C PRO A 125 -2.17 11.31 8.63
N ILE A 126 -2.81 12.32 8.05
CA ILE A 126 -4.09 12.24 7.34
C ILE A 126 -3.89 12.73 5.90
N LEU A 127 -4.48 12.05 4.92
CA LEU A 127 -4.29 12.39 3.51
C LEU A 127 -5.05 13.68 3.18
N LYS A 128 -4.35 14.77 2.90
CA LYS A 128 -4.97 16.07 2.61
C LYS A 128 -5.37 16.22 1.16
N THR A 129 -4.47 15.81 0.25
CA THR A 129 -4.71 15.89 -1.19
C THR A 129 -3.82 14.89 -1.93
N VAL A 130 -4.19 14.61 -3.18
CA VAL A 130 -3.35 13.87 -4.12
C VAL A 130 -3.07 14.79 -5.30
N GLU A 131 -1.82 15.18 -5.47
CA GLU A 131 -1.40 16.08 -6.54
C GLU A 131 -0.90 15.28 -7.74
N SER A 132 -1.34 15.62 -8.95
CA SER A 132 -0.83 15.00 -10.18
C SER A 132 0.08 15.97 -10.95
N ASP A 133 1.12 15.47 -11.59
CA ASP A 133 1.89 16.24 -12.58
C ASP A 133 1.23 16.21 -13.98
N ARG A 134 0.19 15.39 -14.20
CA ARG A 134 -0.56 15.31 -15.45
C ARG A 134 -1.62 16.41 -15.56
N HIS A 135 -2.24 16.75 -14.45
CA HIS A 135 -3.36 17.69 -14.38
C HIS A 135 -3.18 18.62 -13.18
N THR A 136 -3.66 19.85 -13.30
CA THR A 136 -3.59 20.86 -12.22
C THR A 136 -4.60 20.61 -11.10
N THR A 137 -5.45 19.58 -11.21
CA THR A 137 -6.47 19.25 -10.21
C THR A 137 -5.85 18.76 -8.91
N LYS A 138 -6.28 19.36 -7.80
CA LYS A 138 -5.86 19.01 -6.44
C LYS A 138 -7.10 18.78 -5.57
N PRO A 139 -7.68 17.56 -5.57
CA PRO A 139 -8.84 17.27 -4.73
C PRO A 139 -8.46 17.38 -3.24
N GLU A 140 -9.30 18.04 -2.45
CA GLU A 140 -9.09 18.17 -1.01
C GLU A 140 -9.94 17.14 -0.25
N PHE A 141 -9.32 16.45 0.71
CA PHE A 141 -10.01 15.56 1.65
C PHE A 141 -10.19 16.29 2.98
N LYS A 142 -11.40 16.22 3.53
CA LYS A 142 -11.76 16.85 4.81
C LYS A 142 -12.08 15.79 5.85
N TYR A 143 -11.61 16.02 7.07
CA TYR A 143 -11.80 15.15 8.21
C TYR A 143 -12.54 15.91 9.31
N SER A 144 -13.44 15.23 10.02
CA SER A 144 -14.08 15.78 11.22
C SER A 144 -13.07 15.85 12.36
N SER A 145 -13.04 16.97 13.08
CA SER A 145 -12.36 17.05 14.38
C SER A 145 -13.24 16.48 15.49
N SER A 146 -12.61 15.87 16.48
CA SER A 146 -13.26 15.44 17.72
C SER A 146 -13.02 16.49 18.80
N SER A 147 -14.05 17.22 19.21
CA SER A 147 -13.98 18.02 20.43
C SER A 147 -14.36 17.16 21.63
N ARG A 148 -13.40 16.92 22.54
CA ARG A 148 -13.70 16.36 23.86
C ARG A 148 -14.07 17.49 24.81
N VAL A 149 -15.35 17.63 25.14
CA VAL A 149 -15.79 18.52 26.22
C VAL A 149 -15.71 17.73 27.53
N LEU A 150 -14.77 18.09 28.39
CA LEU A 150 -14.72 17.62 29.78
C LEU A 150 -15.59 18.57 30.63
N THR A 151 -16.81 18.14 30.98
CA THR A 151 -17.65 18.85 31.94
C THR A 151 -17.42 18.28 33.34
N TRP A 152 -16.87 19.08 34.24
CA TRP A 152 -16.87 18.77 35.67
C TRP A 152 -18.25 19.03 36.25
N GLN A 153 -18.91 17.99 36.75
CA GLN A 153 -20.15 18.13 37.51
C GLN A 153 -19.80 17.98 38.99
N ASN A 154 -19.83 19.09 39.73
CA ASN A 154 -19.77 19.03 41.18
C ASN A 154 -21.11 18.50 41.69
N ILE A 155 -21.08 17.39 42.42
CA ILE A 155 -22.25 16.87 43.14
C ILE A 155 -22.33 17.68 44.44
N ALA A 156 -23.43 18.43 44.62
CA ALA A 156 -23.76 19.15 45.85
C ALA A 156 -24.58 18.26 46.79
#